data_AF-X1HAW6-F1
#
_entry.id   AF-X1HAW6-F1
#
_cell.length_a   1.000
_cell.length_b   1.000
_cell.length_c   1.000
_cell.angle_alpha   90.00
_cell.angle_beta   90.00
_cell.angle_gamma   90.00
#
_symmetry.space_group_name_H-M   'P 1'
#
loop_
_entity.id
_entity.type
_entity.pdbx_description
1 polymer ?
#
loop_
_entity_poly.entity_id
_entity_poly.type
_entity_poly.pdbx_seq_one_letter_code
_entity_poly.pdbx_strand_id
1 'polypeptide(L)'
;TIQATSEDEMLTMTIPEGTIALGEDGKRLKSLQVAVNESPPEPPEDAHVIGLAYDFDPAGATFDPPLTLEYTYDPEALPEGVAWLVLAYYDEETGEWVELPCTVDPVTHTITASVAHFTTFAIIGTVPPVPPPPPPAPARFTISSLGISPSELPAGEEVTISVLVANTGGESGSYQVTLVINDLVEATKEVTVRAGLSKEVTFSVTKEEAGDYTVAVDGLSDSFTVVSVVVPPEPAAFSVAYLSFSPLEVEPGEAVTITVLV
;
A
#
# COMPACT_ATOMS: atom_id res chain seq x y z
N THR A 1 -0.07 45.79 41.63
CA THR A 1 -0.09 44.37 41.21
C THR A 1 0.70 43.55 42.19
N ILE A 2 0.35 42.28 42.37
CA ILE A 2 1.13 41.30 43.15
C ILE A 2 1.67 40.27 42.15
N GLN A 3 2.93 39.87 42.29
CA GLN A 3 3.51 38.79 41.51
C GLN A 3 3.95 37.67 42.44
N ALA A 4 3.69 36.44 42.03
CA ALA A 4 4.16 35.23 42.68
C ALA A 4 4.76 34.32 41.62
N THR A 5 5.91 33.75 41.92
CA THR A 5 6.64 32.86 41.02
C THR A 5 6.77 31.50 41.72
N SER A 6 6.67 30.41 40.96
CA SER A 6 6.88 29.06 41.45
C SER A 6 8.31 28.87 41.97
N GLU A 7 8.53 27.84 42.80
CA GLU A 7 9.84 27.55 43.38
C GLU A 7 10.93 27.25 42.32
N ASP A 8 10.52 26.71 41.18
CA ASP A 8 11.38 26.40 40.03
C ASP A 8 11.54 27.57 39.04
N GLU A 9 10.97 28.74 39.32
CA GLU A 9 11.00 29.94 38.49
C GLU A 9 10.38 29.81 37.09
N MET A 10 9.70 28.69 36.80
CA MET A 10 9.13 28.41 35.47
C MET A 10 7.76 29.07 35.27
N LEU A 11 7.00 29.29 36.35
CA LEU A 11 5.64 29.80 36.32
C LEU A 11 5.54 31.10 37.13
N THR A 12 5.07 32.17 36.49
CA THR A 12 4.79 33.45 37.17
C THR A 12 3.31 33.79 37.05
N MET A 13 2.69 34.03 38.19
CA MET A 13 1.32 34.53 38.32
C MET A 13 1.35 36.02 38.68
N THR A 14 0.64 36.82 37.89
CA THR A 14 0.46 38.26 38.14
C THR A 14 -0.99 38.57 38.48
N ILE A 15 -1.20 39.17 39.65
CA ILE A 15 -2.49 39.61 40.17
C ILE A 15 -2.61 41.13 39.96
N PRO A 16 -3.56 41.60 39.13
CA PRO A 16 -3.85 43.01 38.98
C PRO A 16 -4.19 43.70 40.30
N GLU A 17 -3.91 45.00 40.39
CA GLU A 17 -4.38 45.77 41.54
C GLU A 17 -5.91 45.88 41.52
N GLY A 18 -6.54 45.65 42.67
CA GLY A 18 -8.00 45.68 42.79
C GLY A 18 -8.70 44.35 42.51
N THR A 19 -7.96 43.28 42.15
CA THR A 19 -8.55 41.94 42.01
C THR A 19 -9.20 41.46 43.29
N ILE A 20 -10.47 41.05 43.15
CA ILE A 20 -11.25 40.41 44.20
C ILE A 20 -10.99 38.91 44.09
N ALA A 21 -10.27 38.36 45.08
CA ALA A 21 -9.99 36.93 45.19
C ALA A 21 -10.92 36.29 46.23
N LEU A 22 -11.81 35.41 45.79
CA LEU A 22 -12.77 34.70 46.66
C LEU A 22 -12.48 33.20 46.65
N GLY A 23 -12.59 32.55 47.81
CA GLY A 23 -12.64 31.09 47.87
C GLY A 23 -14.02 30.57 47.48
N GLU A 24 -14.16 29.25 47.40
CA GLU A 24 -15.45 28.58 47.14
C GLU A 24 -16.53 28.96 48.17
N ASP A 25 -16.13 29.29 49.40
CA ASP A 25 -17.02 29.75 50.47
C ASP A 25 -17.49 31.23 50.33
N GLY A 26 -17.09 31.91 49.25
CA GLY A 26 -17.40 33.31 48.95
C GLY A 26 -16.66 34.32 49.83
N LYS A 27 -15.70 33.89 50.67
CA LYS A 27 -14.89 34.79 51.50
C LYS A 27 -13.59 35.15 50.79
N ARG A 28 -13.03 36.30 51.18
CA ARG A 28 -11.73 36.75 50.66
C ARG A 28 -10.62 35.78 51.05
N LEU A 29 -9.83 35.40 50.05
CA LEU A 29 -8.65 34.59 50.25
C LEU A 29 -7.59 35.35 51.06
N LYS A 30 -6.89 34.61 51.92
CA LYS A 30 -5.81 35.15 52.77
C LYS A 30 -4.42 34.74 52.30
N SER A 31 -4.34 33.65 51.55
CA SER A 31 -3.12 33.06 51.02
C SER A 31 -3.46 32.32 49.74
N LEU A 32 -2.48 32.24 48.85
CA LEU A 32 -2.50 31.49 47.60
C LEU A 32 -1.25 30.62 47.61
N GLN A 33 -1.35 29.40 47.11
CA GLN A 33 -0.22 28.47 47.01
C GLN A 33 -0.17 27.88 45.61
N VAL A 34 1.05 27.61 45.14
CA VAL A 34 1.32 26.93 43.88
C VAL A 34 2.34 25.84 44.20
N ALA A 35 2.06 24.61 43.80
CA ALA A 35 2.94 23.47 43.98
C ALA A 35 3.10 22.71 42.67
N VAL A 36 4.26 22.10 42.45
CA VAL A 36 4.47 21.17 41.33
C VAL A 36 3.61 19.93 41.57
N ASN A 37 2.81 19.55 40.57
CA ASN A 37 2.10 18.29 40.55
C ASN A 37 3.04 17.23 39.94
N GLU A 38 3.58 16.35 40.79
CA GLU A 38 4.50 15.29 40.37
C GLU A 38 3.81 14.14 39.61
N SER A 39 2.48 14.07 39.65
CA SER A 39 1.70 13.00 39.02
C SER A 39 0.43 13.58 38.37
N PRO A 40 0.56 14.45 37.36
CA PRO A 40 -0.59 15.09 36.74
C PRO A 40 -1.49 14.08 36.02
N PRO A 41 -2.79 14.39 35.86
CA PRO A 41 -3.69 13.60 35.02
C PRO A 41 -3.15 13.45 33.59
N GLU A 42 -3.37 12.28 32.99
CA GLU A 42 -2.91 12.01 31.61
C GLU A 42 -3.59 12.96 30.60
N PRO A 43 -2.85 13.51 29.62
CA PRO A 43 -3.43 14.30 28.54
C PRO A 43 -4.20 13.40 27.55
N PRO A 44 -4.96 13.98 26.60
CA PRO A 44 -5.56 13.24 25.49
C PRO A 44 -4.54 12.39 24.70
N GLU A 45 -5.00 11.33 24.00
CA GLU A 45 -4.13 10.33 23.33
C GLU A 45 -3.10 10.95 22.36
N ASP A 46 -3.48 11.99 21.62
CA ASP A 46 -2.62 12.69 20.65
C ASP A 46 -1.89 13.91 21.25
N ALA A 47 -1.72 13.93 22.58
CA ALA A 47 -1.16 15.06 23.30
C ALA A 47 -0.17 14.64 24.40
N HIS A 48 0.67 15.59 24.80
CA HIS A 48 1.68 15.44 25.84
C HIS A 48 1.60 16.60 26.83
N VAL A 49 1.77 16.31 28.12
CA VAL A 49 2.11 17.34 29.10
C VAL A 49 3.56 17.77 28.86
N ILE A 50 3.78 19.07 28.66
CA ILE A 50 5.08 19.66 28.39
C ILE A 50 5.61 20.29 29.67
N GLY A 51 6.77 19.81 30.13
CA GLY A 51 7.36 20.28 31.37
C GLY A 51 6.64 19.71 32.59
N LEU A 52 6.15 20.61 33.45
CA LEU A 52 5.49 20.27 34.71
C LEU A 52 4.02 20.70 34.68
N ALA A 53 3.25 20.15 35.61
CA ALA A 53 1.93 20.67 35.93
C ALA A 53 2.00 21.34 37.31
N TYR A 54 1.15 22.34 37.54
CA TYR A 54 1.09 23.04 38.82
C TYR A 54 -0.30 23.04 39.39
N ASP A 55 -0.42 22.65 40.65
CA ASP A 55 -1.65 22.72 41.43
C ASP A 55 -1.72 24.09 42.12
N PHE A 56 -2.85 24.77 41.94
CA PHE A 56 -3.12 26.06 42.58
C PHE A 56 -4.14 25.90 43.70
N ASP A 57 -3.77 26.41 44.88
CA ASP A 57 -4.56 26.29 46.11
C ASP A 57 -4.99 27.66 46.69
N PRO A 58 -6.21 27.76 47.25
CA PRO A 58 -7.21 26.70 47.35
C PRO A 58 -7.94 26.46 46.03
N ALA A 59 -8.22 25.19 45.71
CA ALA A 59 -9.05 24.82 44.57
C ALA A 59 -10.41 25.54 44.57
N GLY A 60 -10.91 25.89 43.38
CA GLY A 60 -12.19 26.60 43.23
C GLY A 60 -12.16 28.08 43.63
N ALA A 61 -10.98 28.63 43.97
CA ALA A 61 -10.80 30.07 44.09
C ALA A 61 -11.20 30.78 42.80
N THR A 62 -11.77 31.99 42.89
CA THR A 62 -12.18 32.82 41.76
C THR A 62 -11.60 34.23 41.86
N PHE A 63 -11.33 34.85 40.70
CA PHE A 63 -10.63 36.12 40.59
C PHE A 63 -11.30 37.07 39.59
N ASP A 64 -11.59 38.29 40.03
CA ASP A 64 -12.16 39.34 39.18
C ASP A 64 -11.46 40.70 39.42
N PRO A 65 -10.75 41.27 38.42
CA PRO A 65 -10.45 40.71 37.10
C PRO A 65 -9.54 39.46 37.17
N PRO A 66 -9.49 38.65 36.09
CA PRO A 66 -8.66 37.44 36.04
C PRO A 66 -7.18 37.77 36.20
N LEU A 67 -6.45 36.76 36.66
CA LEU A 67 -5.00 36.78 36.82
C LEU A 67 -4.32 36.56 35.47
N THR A 68 -3.07 36.97 35.34
CA THR A 68 -2.22 36.58 34.21
C THR A 68 -1.27 35.49 34.68
N LEU A 69 -1.27 34.35 33.99
CA LEU A 69 -0.31 33.28 34.18
C LEU A 69 0.65 33.27 33.01
N GLU A 70 1.94 33.35 33.29
CA GLU A 70 3.04 33.26 32.34
C GLU A 70 3.84 32.00 32.67
N TYR A 71 3.88 31.05 31.74
CA TYR A 71 4.56 29.76 31.90
C TYR A 71 5.67 29.63 30.85
N THR A 72 6.92 29.54 31.30
CA THR A 72 8.08 29.23 30.47
C THR A 72 8.13 27.75 30.10
N TYR A 73 8.50 27.42 28.86
CA TYR A 73 8.75 26.05 28.40
C TYR A 73 10.16 25.92 27.82
N ASP A 74 10.71 24.72 27.88
CA ASP A 74 11.98 24.40 27.23
C ASP A 74 11.70 23.83 25.82
N PRO A 75 12.10 24.51 24.73
CA PRO A 75 11.92 24.00 23.38
C PRO A 75 12.73 22.71 23.11
N GLU A 76 13.82 22.45 23.83
CA GLU A 76 14.60 21.22 23.70
C GLU A 76 13.93 20.02 24.40
N ALA A 77 13.00 20.28 25.33
CA ALA A 77 12.24 19.26 26.04
C ALA A 77 10.95 18.83 25.31
N LEU A 78 10.65 19.42 24.14
CA LEU A 78 9.44 19.09 23.38
C LEU A 78 9.53 17.68 22.77
N PRO A 79 8.53 16.80 22.99
CA PRO A 79 8.44 15.52 22.31
C PRO A 79 8.39 15.66 20.78
N GLU A 80 8.90 14.65 20.08
CA GLU A 80 8.86 14.60 18.62
C GLU A 80 7.41 14.66 18.11
N GLY A 81 7.14 15.52 17.12
CA GLY A 81 5.83 15.63 16.48
C GLY A 81 4.90 16.67 17.10
N VAL A 82 5.22 17.25 18.27
CA VAL A 82 4.43 18.35 18.84
C VAL A 82 4.46 19.57 17.91
N ALA A 83 3.29 19.98 17.44
CA ALA A 83 3.15 21.11 16.50
C ALA A 83 2.52 22.35 17.13
N TRP A 84 1.71 22.18 18.18
CA TRP A 84 1.04 23.28 18.86
C TRP A 84 1.14 23.12 20.37
N LEU A 85 1.32 24.25 21.05
CA LEU A 85 1.32 24.35 22.51
C LEU A 85 0.12 25.19 22.95
N VAL A 86 -0.51 24.76 24.03
CA VAL A 86 -1.61 25.48 24.67
C VAL A 86 -1.45 25.37 26.19
N LEU A 87 -1.83 26.42 26.92
CA LEU A 87 -2.02 26.28 28.36
C LEU A 87 -3.40 25.68 28.60
N ALA A 88 -3.48 24.59 29.35
CA ALA A 88 -4.73 23.97 29.72
C ALA A 88 -4.88 23.92 31.24
N TYR A 89 -6.12 23.83 31.69
CA TYR A 89 -6.47 23.57 33.08
C TYR A 89 -7.17 22.22 33.19
N TYR A 90 -7.00 21.51 34.29
CA TYR A 90 -7.71 20.26 34.53
C TYR A 90 -9.08 20.56 35.13
N ASP A 91 -10.13 20.11 34.46
CA ASP A 91 -11.50 20.14 34.97
C ASP A 91 -11.74 18.86 35.78
N GLU A 92 -11.73 18.97 37.10
CA GLU A 92 -11.93 17.84 38.01
C GLU A 92 -13.35 17.27 37.95
N GLU A 93 -14.34 18.02 37.45
CA GLU A 93 -15.73 17.54 37.34
C GLU A 93 -15.88 16.59 36.15
N THR A 94 -15.27 16.93 35.01
CA THR A 94 -15.30 16.09 33.80
C THR A 94 -14.15 15.11 33.73
N GLY A 95 -13.07 15.38 34.46
CA GLY A 95 -11.81 14.63 34.41
C GLY A 95 -10.98 14.90 33.16
N GLU A 96 -11.16 16.06 32.52
CA GLU A 96 -10.56 16.40 31.24
C GLU A 96 -9.67 17.66 31.31
N TRP A 97 -8.63 17.69 30.48
CA TRP A 97 -7.87 18.92 30.24
C TRP A 97 -8.65 19.85 29.32
N VAL A 98 -8.89 21.09 29.77
CA VAL A 98 -9.60 22.13 29.03
C VAL A 98 -8.63 23.23 28.62
N GLU A 99 -8.55 23.48 27.31
CA GLU A 99 -7.68 24.50 26.73
C GLU A 99 -8.08 25.92 27.13
N LEU A 100 -7.09 26.75 27.48
CA LEU A 100 -7.27 28.17 27.73
C LEU A 100 -6.84 28.99 26.50
N PRO A 101 -7.57 30.08 26.20
CA PRO A 101 -7.06 31.11 25.31
C PRO A 101 -5.71 31.65 25.83
N CYS A 102 -4.64 31.38 25.09
CA CYS A 102 -3.29 31.76 25.47
C CYS A 102 -2.50 32.32 24.27
N THR A 103 -1.44 33.06 24.57
CA THR A 103 -0.46 33.52 23.59
C THR A 103 0.85 32.80 23.83
N VAL A 104 1.35 32.09 22.82
CA VAL A 104 2.68 31.46 22.84
C VAL A 104 3.69 32.43 22.20
N ASP A 105 4.73 32.79 22.95
CA ASP A 105 5.88 33.54 22.44
C ASP A 105 7.06 32.56 22.23
N PRO A 106 7.38 32.22 20.97
CA PRO A 106 8.47 31.28 20.67
C PRO A 106 9.86 31.89 20.80
N VAL A 107 9.99 33.21 21.00
CA VAL A 107 11.28 33.89 21.19
C VAL A 107 11.68 33.87 22.65
N THR A 108 10.75 34.14 23.56
CA THR A 108 10.98 34.05 25.01
C THR A 108 10.69 32.67 25.58
N HIS A 109 10.13 31.78 24.75
CA HIS A 109 9.66 30.44 25.14
C HIS A 109 8.67 30.49 26.30
N THR A 110 7.70 31.40 26.22
CA THR A 110 6.67 31.59 27.24
C THR A 110 5.27 31.42 26.67
N ILE A 111 4.33 30.99 27.51
CA ILE A 111 2.90 30.91 27.22
C ILE A 111 2.17 31.76 28.25
N THR A 112 1.38 32.73 27.78
CA THR A 112 0.62 33.64 28.65
C THR A 112 -0.87 33.44 28.48
N ALA A 113 -1.60 33.26 29.58
CA ALA A 113 -3.06 33.12 29.59
C ALA A 113 -3.72 33.92 30.73
N SER A 114 -5.00 34.21 30.57
CA SER A 114 -5.84 34.79 31.64
C SER A 114 -6.53 33.69 32.42
N VAL A 115 -6.37 33.71 33.74
CA VAL A 115 -6.85 32.67 34.65
C VAL A 115 -7.82 33.28 35.67
N ALA A 116 -9.08 32.84 35.63
CA ALA A 116 -10.13 33.35 36.51
C ALA A 116 -10.41 32.45 37.72
N HIS A 117 -9.81 31.26 37.78
CA HIS A 117 -10.01 30.30 38.86
C HIS A 117 -8.74 29.48 39.13
N PHE A 118 -8.69 28.76 40.25
CA PHE A 118 -7.60 27.85 40.57
C PHE A 118 -8.00 26.39 40.40
N THR A 119 -7.08 25.64 39.80
CA THR A 119 -7.08 24.19 39.58
C THR A 119 -5.64 23.79 39.17
N THR A 120 -5.43 22.60 38.65
CA THR A 120 -4.17 22.19 38.01
C THR A 120 -4.03 22.83 36.64
N PHE A 121 -2.88 23.44 36.34
CA PHE A 121 -2.54 23.95 35.01
C PHE A 121 -1.30 23.27 34.45
N ALA A 122 -1.27 23.05 33.14
CA ALA A 122 -0.12 22.51 32.44
C ALA A 122 -0.05 23.06 31.01
N ILE A 123 1.14 22.97 30.40
CA ILE A 123 1.28 23.15 28.96
C ILE A 123 0.97 21.81 28.29
N ILE A 124 0.03 21.82 27.35
CA ILE A 124 -0.32 20.66 26.54
C ILE A 124 0.25 20.88 25.15
N GLY A 125 1.06 19.94 24.70
CA GLY A 125 1.60 19.87 23.34
C GLY A 125 0.84 18.84 22.52
N THR A 126 0.24 19.26 21.41
CA THR A 126 -0.54 18.37 20.54
C THR A 126 0.24 17.96 19.30
N VAL A 127 0.12 16.69 18.95
CA VAL A 127 0.68 16.11 17.73
C VAL A 127 -0.43 16.14 16.66
N PRO A 128 -0.18 16.68 15.46
CA PRO A 128 -1.17 16.65 14.39
C PRO A 128 -1.48 15.21 14.03
N PRO A 129 -2.75 14.85 13.79
CA PRO A 129 -3.09 13.52 13.31
C PRO A 129 -2.38 13.27 11.98
N VAL A 130 -1.65 12.16 11.89
CA VAL A 130 -1.01 11.75 10.64
C VAL A 130 -2.12 11.48 9.62
N PRO A 131 -2.14 12.17 8.46
CA PRO A 131 -3.16 11.93 7.47
C PRO A 131 -3.08 10.47 6.99
N PRO A 132 -4.22 9.78 6.80
CA PRO A 132 -4.20 8.42 6.31
C PRO A 132 -3.53 8.37 4.93
N PRO A 133 -2.78 7.30 4.62
CA PRO A 133 -2.21 7.15 3.29
C PRO A 133 -3.32 7.16 2.22
N PRO A 134 -3.05 7.69 1.02
CA PRO A 134 -4.04 7.65 -0.06
C PRO A 134 -4.41 6.19 -0.38
N PRO A 135 -5.68 5.92 -0.75
CA PRO A 135 -6.09 4.58 -1.12
C PRO A 135 -5.28 4.08 -2.32
N PRO A 136 -4.95 2.77 -2.39
CA PRO A 136 -4.23 2.22 -3.53
C PRO A 136 -5.04 2.38 -4.83
N ALA A 137 -4.36 2.65 -5.93
CA ALA A 137 -5.03 2.75 -7.24
C ALA A 137 -5.61 1.38 -7.64
N PRO A 138 -6.79 1.32 -8.27
CA PRO A 138 -7.39 0.06 -8.68
C PRO A 138 -6.48 -0.69 -9.67
N ALA A 139 -6.65 -2.01 -9.76
CA ALA A 139 -5.92 -2.85 -10.70
C ALA A 139 -6.10 -2.34 -12.15
N ARG A 140 -5.00 -2.28 -12.90
CA ARG A 140 -5.00 -1.84 -14.30
C ARG A 140 -4.05 -2.72 -15.10
N PHE A 141 -4.59 -3.44 -16.07
CA PHE A 141 -3.84 -4.44 -16.82
C PHE A 141 -3.33 -3.92 -18.16
N THR A 142 -2.12 -4.35 -18.51
CA THR A 142 -1.51 -4.14 -19.83
C THR A 142 -0.93 -5.46 -20.31
N ILE A 143 -1.21 -5.81 -21.57
CA ILE A 143 -0.82 -7.07 -22.19
C ILE A 143 0.32 -6.75 -23.16
N SER A 144 1.37 -7.57 -23.13
CA SER A 144 2.54 -7.39 -23.98
C SER A 144 3.18 -8.74 -24.34
N SER A 145 4.24 -8.69 -25.15
CA SER A 145 5.11 -9.85 -25.43
C SER A 145 4.36 -11.07 -25.95
N LEU A 146 3.50 -10.88 -26.96
CA LEU A 146 2.90 -12.01 -27.68
C LEU A 146 4.01 -12.84 -28.31
N GLY A 147 4.05 -14.13 -27.98
CA GLY A 147 4.97 -15.11 -28.54
C GLY A 147 4.21 -16.32 -29.05
N ILE A 148 4.62 -16.84 -30.22
CA ILE A 148 4.06 -18.05 -30.82
C ILE A 148 5.21 -18.98 -31.17
N SER A 149 5.13 -20.24 -30.73
CA SER A 149 6.16 -21.23 -30.99
C SER A 149 5.59 -22.65 -31.08
N PRO A 150 5.91 -23.40 -32.16
CA PRO A 150 6.63 -22.97 -33.36
C PRO A 150 5.76 -22.07 -34.28
N SER A 151 6.38 -21.31 -35.19
CA SER A 151 5.68 -20.48 -36.18
C SER A 151 5.17 -21.27 -37.39
N GLU A 152 5.71 -22.48 -37.62
CA GLU A 152 5.25 -23.42 -38.64
C GLU A 152 5.29 -24.84 -38.08
N LEU A 153 4.20 -25.61 -38.28
CA LEU A 153 4.07 -26.97 -37.76
C LEU A 153 3.16 -27.84 -38.64
N PRO A 154 3.37 -29.17 -38.67
CA PRO A 154 2.44 -30.09 -39.33
C PRO A 154 1.04 -30.07 -38.71
N ALA A 155 0.04 -30.42 -39.51
CA ALA A 155 -1.33 -30.65 -39.03
C ALA A 155 -1.36 -31.69 -37.90
N GLY A 156 -2.12 -31.39 -36.85
CA GLY A 156 -2.25 -32.22 -35.64
C GLY A 156 -1.18 -31.98 -34.56
N GLU A 157 -0.17 -31.14 -34.81
CA GLU A 157 0.82 -30.75 -33.81
C GLU A 157 0.34 -29.56 -32.94
N GLU A 158 0.90 -29.44 -31.73
CA GLU A 158 0.55 -28.38 -30.78
C GLU A 158 1.42 -27.12 -30.96
N VAL A 159 0.78 -25.96 -31.04
CA VAL A 159 1.43 -24.64 -30.98
C VAL A 159 1.20 -24.00 -29.61
N THR A 160 2.25 -23.41 -29.04
CA THR A 160 2.19 -22.63 -27.81
C THR A 160 2.11 -21.14 -28.11
N ILE A 161 1.13 -20.46 -27.52
CA ILE A 161 0.93 -19.02 -27.61
C ILE A 161 1.07 -18.42 -26.21
N SER A 162 1.99 -17.49 -26.00
CA SER A 162 2.22 -16.84 -24.70
C SER A 162 2.05 -15.33 -24.76
N VAL A 163 1.60 -14.74 -23.65
CA VAL A 163 1.55 -13.28 -23.44
C VAL A 163 1.93 -12.94 -22.01
N LEU A 164 2.46 -11.73 -21.81
CA LEU A 164 2.74 -11.18 -20.48
C LEU A 164 1.61 -10.24 -20.06
N VAL A 165 0.98 -10.53 -18.92
CA VAL A 165 -0.05 -9.68 -18.30
C VAL A 165 0.56 -8.94 -17.12
N ALA A 166 0.67 -7.61 -17.21
CA ALA A 166 1.20 -6.76 -16.15
C ALA A 166 0.08 -5.96 -15.46
N ASN A 167 0.09 -5.94 -14.13
CA ASN A 167 -0.80 -5.08 -13.34
C ASN A 167 -0.05 -3.81 -12.93
N THR A 168 -0.40 -2.71 -13.59
CA THR A 168 0.14 -1.36 -13.36
C THR A 168 -0.61 -0.57 -12.27
N GLY A 169 -1.63 -1.18 -11.66
CA GLY A 169 -2.38 -0.63 -10.54
C GLY A 169 -1.72 -0.87 -9.17
N GLY A 170 -2.29 -0.26 -8.13
CA GLY A 170 -1.86 -0.39 -6.73
C GLY A 170 -2.54 -1.53 -5.97
N GLU A 171 -3.57 -2.16 -6.56
CA GLU A 171 -4.29 -3.28 -5.98
C GLU A 171 -4.09 -4.56 -6.78
N SER A 172 -4.20 -5.72 -6.12
CA SER A 172 -4.28 -7.01 -6.82
C SER A 172 -5.61 -7.11 -7.55
N GLY A 173 -5.60 -7.73 -8.73
CA GLY A 173 -6.84 -8.00 -9.46
C GLY A 173 -6.73 -9.20 -10.37
N SER A 174 -7.86 -9.63 -10.93
CA SER A 174 -7.95 -10.65 -11.96
C SER A 174 -8.18 -10.02 -13.33
N TYR A 175 -7.60 -10.62 -14.36
CA TYR A 175 -7.76 -10.26 -15.76
C TYR A 175 -8.08 -11.50 -16.59
N GLN A 176 -9.05 -11.41 -17.51
CA GLN A 176 -9.41 -12.50 -18.41
C GLN A 176 -8.75 -12.31 -19.77
N VAL A 177 -7.69 -13.10 -20.01
CA VAL A 177 -7.00 -13.13 -21.31
C VAL A 177 -7.83 -13.95 -22.29
N THR A 178 -8.19 -13.38 -23.42
CA THR A 178 -8.95 -14.04 -24.49
C THR A 178 -8.04 -14.26 -25.69
N LEU A 179 -7.91 -15.53 -26.10
CA LEU A 179 -7.22 -15.94 -27.31
C LEU A 179 -8.23 -16.03 -28.46
N VAL A 180 -7.94 -15.35 -29.56
CA VAL A 180 -8.72 -15.37 -30.79
C VAL A 180 -7.86 -15.94 -31.92
N ILE A 181 -8.40 -16.87 -32.70
CA ILE A 181 -7.76 -17.40 -33.91
C ILE A 181 -8.73 -17.26 -35.08
N ASN A 182 -8.28 -16.62 -36.16
CA ASN A 182 -9.10 -16.32 -37.35
C ASN A 182 -10.45 -15.66 -36.98
N ASP A 183 -10.37 -14.63 -36.14
CA ASP A 183 -11.52 -13.86 -35.62
C ASP A 183 -12.52 -14.65 -34.75
N LEU A 184 -12.22 -15.90 -34.41
CA LEU A 184 -13.02 -16.73 -33.49
C LEU A 184 -12.35 -16.88 -32.13
N VAL A 185 -13.10 -16.71 -31.05
CA VAL A 185 -12.60 -16.98 -29.69
C VAL A 185 -12.25 -18.46 -29.55
N GLU A 186 -10.97 -18.75 -29.37
CA GLU A 186 -10.45 -20.11 -29.21
C GLU A 186 -10.46 -20.52 -27.74
N ALA A 187 -10.02 -19.64 -26.84
CA ALA A 187 -9.91 -19.92 -25.42
C ALA A 187 -9.90 -18.65 -24.56
N THR A 188 -10.22 -18.80 -23.28
CA THR A 188 -10.06 -17.73 -22.27
C THR A 188 -9.39 -18.26 -21.02
N LYS A 189 -8.47 -17.49 -20.42
CA LYS A 189 -7.84 -17.80 -19.13
C LYS A 189 -7.90 -16.60 -18.20
N GLU A 190 -8.33 -16.82 -16.96
CA GLU A 190 -8.26 -15.80 -15.92
C GLU A 190 -6.89 -15.87 -15.21
N VAL A 191 -6.27 -14.71 -14.98
CA VAL A 191 -5.03 -14.58 -14.23
C VAL A 191 -5.15 -13.51 -13.16
N THR A 192 -4.82 -13.85 -11.92
CA THR A 192 -4.71 -12.89 -10.83
C THR A 192 -3.27 -12.39 -10.69
N VAL A 193 -3.06 -11.07 -10.78
CA VAL A 193 -1.74 -10.44 -10.70
C VAL A 193 -1.75 -9.38 -9.59
N ARG A 194 -0.77 -9.48 -8.68
CA ARG A 194 -0.59 -8.49 -7.60
C ARG A 194 -0.16 -7.14 -8.19
N ALA A 195 -0.38 -6.07 -7.44
CA ALA A 195 0.04 -4.72 -7.78
C ALA A 195 1.53 -4.67 -8.21
N GLY A 196 1.80 -4.00 -9.33
CA GLY A 196 3.15 -3.80 -9.87
C GLY A 196 3.84 -5.04 -10.44
N LEU A 197 3.20 -6.22 -10.43
CA LEU A 197 3.78 -7.45 -10.96
C LEU A 197 3.27 -7.79 -12.35
N SER A 198 3.94 -8.75 -12.99
CA SER A 198 3.51 -9.37 -14.24
C SER A 198 3.47 -10.90 -14.13
N LYS A 199 2.60 -11.53 -14.90
CA LYS A 199 2.53 -12.98 -15.06
C LYS A 199 2.42 -13.36 -16.54
N GLU A 200 3.15 -14.39 -16.93
CA GLU A 200 3.00 -14.99 -18.24
C GLU A 200 1.76 -15.90 -18.26
N VAL A 201 0.98 -15.81 -19.33
CA VAL A 201 -0.17 -16.68 -19.61
C VAL A 201 0.12 -17.39 -20.93
N THR A 202 -0.01 -18.72 -20.92
CA THR A 202 0.23 -19.58 -22.08
C THR A 202 -1.05 -20.28 -22.51
N PHE A 203 -1.21 -20.51 -23.80
CA PHE A 203 -2.24 -21.32 -24.43
C PHE A 203 -1.58 -22.38 -25.31
N SER A 204 -2.17 -23.57 -25.35
CA SER A 204 -1.77 -24.65 -26.25
C SER A 204 -2.94 -24.91 -27.19
N VAL A 205 -2.68 -24.91 -28.49
CA VAL A 205 -3.70 -25.08 -29.54
C VAL A 205 -3.21 -26.09 -30.57
N THR A 206 -4.12 -26.92 -31.08
CA THR A 206 -3.86 -27.87 -32.17
C THR A 206 -4.81 -27.59 -33.31
N LYS A 207 -4.31 -27.63 -34.55
CA LYS A 207 -5.10 -27.42 -35.77
C LYS A 207 -4.86 -28.56 -36.76
N GLU A 208 -5.95 -29.10 -37.29
CA GLU A 208 -5.94 -30.28 -38.19
C GLU A 208 -5.85 -29.90 -39.68
N GLU A 209 -6.25 -28.68 -40.02
CA GLU A 209 -6.29 -28.22 -41.41
C GLU A 209 -5.04 -27.39 -41.72
N ALA A 210 -4.41 -27.68 -42.86
CA ALA A 210 -3.30 -26.88 -43.35
C ALA A 210 -3.78 -25.47 -43.75
N GLY A 211 -3.01 -24.45 -43.39
CA GLY A 211 -3.34 -23.05 -43.65
C GLY A 211 -2.64 -22.09 -42.71
N ASP A 212 -2.80 -20.79 -42.99
CA ASP A 212 -2.30 -19.72 -42.13
C ASP A 212 -3.36 -19.34 -41.08
N TYR A 213 -2.94 -19.27 -39.82
CA TYR A 213 -3.79 -18.95 -38.68
C TYR A 213 -3.35 -17.64 -38.07
N THR A 214 -4.24 -16.65 -38.07
CA THR A 214 -3.99 -15.35 -37.42
C THR A 214 -4.41 -15.44 -35.96
N VAL A 215 -3.48 -15.13 -35.06
CA VAL A 215 -3.68 -15.11 -33.61
C VAL A 215 -3.83 -13.68 -33.15
N ALA A 216 -4.82 -13.42 -32.30
CA ALA A 216 -4.99 -12.14 -31.61
C ALA A 216 -5.23 -12.32 -30.11
N VAL A 217 -4.56 -11.49 -29.31
CA VAL A 217 -4.73 -11.41 -27.85
C VAL A 217 -4.74 -9.93 -27.44
N ASP A 218 -5.92 -9.44 -27.05
CA ASP A 218 -6.12 -8.09 -26.51
C ASP A 218 -5.45 -6.95 -27.32
N GLY A 219 -5.60 -7.00 -28.64
CA GLY A 219 -5.06 -6.00 -29.58
C GLY A 219 -3.63 -6.29 -30.08
N LEU A 220 -2.95 -7.29 -29.54
CA LEU A 220 -1.74 -7.85 -30.15
C LEU A 220 -2.14 -8.89 -31.20
N SER A 221 -1.41 -8.96 -32.31
CA SER A 221 -1.66 -9.92 -33.39
C SER A 221 -0.36 -10.49 -33.95
N ASP A 222 -0.37 -11.78 -34.27
CA ASP A 222 0.70 -12.49 -34.96
C ASP A 222 0.10 -13.72 -35.69
N SER A 223 0.90 -14.58 -36.30
CA SER A 223 0.39 -15.74 -37.06
C SER A 223 1.31 -16.95 -37.02
N PHE A 224 0.74 -18.14 -37.24
CA PHE A 224 1.48 -19.37 -37.49
C PHE A 224 0.88 -20.13 -38.68
N THR A 225 1.68 -20.98 -39.32
CA THR A 225 1.29 -21.76 -40.50
C THR A 225 1.24 -23.25 -40.16
N VAL A 226 0.13 -23.91 -40.51
CA VAL A 226 -0.02 -25.36 -40.41
C VAL A 226 0.23 -25.96 -41.78
N VAL A 227 1.16 -26.91 -41.89
CA VAL A 227 1.48 -27.59 -43.14
C VAL A 227 0.85 -28.98 -43.19
N SER A 228 0.45 -29.43 -44.38
CA SER A 228 -0.10 -30.77 -44.55
C SER A 228 0.96 -31.84 -44.28
N VAL A 229 0.60 -32.88 -43.54
CA VAL A 229 1.46 -34.06 -43.38
C VAL A 229 1.54 -34.79 -44.72
N VAL A 230 2.71 -34.78 -45.36
CA VAL A 230 2.94 -35.55 -46.59
C VAL A 230 3.13 -37.01 -46.19
N VAL A 231 2.11 -37.84 -46.40
CA VAL A 231 2.25 -39.29 -46.28
C VAL A 231 3.17 -39.76 -47.42
N PRO A 232 4.33 -40.37 -47.14
CA PRO A 232 5.17 -40.92 -48.18
C PRO A 232 4.35 -41.91 -49.02
N PRO A 233 4.46 -41.91 -50.37
CA PRO A 233 3.78 -42.91 -51.17
C PRO A 233 4.21 -44.30 -50.69
N GLU A 234 3.23 -45.19 -50.47
CA GLU A 234 3.51 -46.57 -50.12
C GLU A 234 4.49 -47.15 -51.15
N PRO A 235 5.63 -47.72 -50.73
CA PRO A 235 6.60 -48.26 -51.68
C PRO A 235 5.87 -49.29 -52.55
N ALA A 236 6.01 -49.17 -53.87
CA ALA A 236 5.37 -50.08 -54.80
C ALA A 236 5.74 -51.54 -54.42
N ALA A 237 4.75 -52.28 -53.95
CA ALA A 237 4.90 -53.68 -53.63
C ALA A 237 4.93 -54.48 -54.94
N PHE A 238 6.12 -54.87 -55.39
CA PHE A 238 6.27 -55.82 -56.49
C PHE A 238 6.41 -57.22 -55.89
N SER A 239 5.42 -58.08 -56.11
CA SER A 239 5.54 -59.51 -55.82
C SER A 239 5.99 -60.23 -57.08
N VAL A 240 7.22 -60.73 -57.07
CA VAL A 240 7.74 -61.53 -58.16
C VAL A 240 7.21 -62.97 -58.02
N ALA A 241 6.57 -63.49 -59.06
CA ALA A 241 6.07 -64.88 -59.09
C ALA A 241 6.61 -65.63 -60.31
N TYR A 242 6.77 -66.95 -60.17
CA TYR A 242 7.32 -67.87 -61.17
C TYR A 242 8.75 -67.54 -61.61
N LEU A 243 9.71 -68.13 -60.88
CA LEU A 243 11.07 -68.25 -61.35
C LEU A 243 11.18 -69.48 -62.25
N SER A 244 11.68 -69.31 -63.48
CA SER A 244 11.98 -70.43 -64.37
C SER A 244 13.41 -70.34 -64.89
N PHE A 245 14.07 -71.49 -64.98
CA PHE A 245 15.43 -71.63 -65.47
C PHE A 245 15.41 -72.48 -66.74
N SER A 246 16.14 -72.02 -67.76
CA SER A 246 16.38 -72.83 -68.95
C SER A 246 17.79 -72.60 -69.48
N PRO A 247 18.60 -73.67 -69.67
CA PRO A 247 18.34 -75.05 -69.26
C PRO A 247 18.52 -75.25 -67.74
N LEU A 248 17.96 -76.32 -67.17
CA LEU A 248 18.06 -76.63 -65.73
C LEU A 248 19.42 -77.23 -65.31
N GLU A 249 20.22 -77.69 -66.27
CA GLU A 249 21.59 -78.18 -66.07
C GLU A 249 22.51 -77.57 -67.14
N VAL A 250 23.70 -77.15 -66.71
CA VAL A 250 24.75 -76.59 -67.56
C VAL A 250 26.12 -77.11 -67.12
N GLU A 251 27.08 -77.15 -68.04
CA GLU A 251 28.47 -77.49 -67.71
C GLU A 251 29.23 -76.29 -67.10
N PRO A 252 30.30 -76.53 -66.31
CA PRO A 252 31.06 -75.45 -65.67
C PRO A 252 31.62 -74.45 -66.70
N GLY A 253 31.13 -73.21 -66.65
CA GLY A 253 31.55 -72.12 -67.53
C GLY A 253 30.47 -71.61 -68.49
N GLU A 254 29.31 -72.29 -68.58
CA GLU A 254 28.19 -71.83 -69.40
C GLU A 254 27.19 -70.95 -68.65
N ALA A 255 26.47 -70.09 -69.39
CA ALA A 255 25.51 -69.14 -68.84
C ALA A 255 24.09 -69.72 -68.80
N VAL A 256 23.41 -69.57 -67.66
CA VAL A 256 21.98 -69.89 -67.49
C VAL A 256 21.17 -68.59 -67.55
N THR A 257 20.07 -68.59 -68.29
CA THR A 257 19.12 -67.46 -68.30
C THR A 257 18.03 -67.71 -67.26
N ILE A 258 17.94 -66.80 -66.29
CA ILE A 258 16.86 -66.80 -65.28
C ILE A 258 15.78 -65.85 -65.78
N THR A 259 14.58 -66.38 -66.00
CA THR A 259 13.42 -65.55 -66.34
C THR A 259 12.53 -65.42 -65.13
N VAL A 260 12.17 -64.17 -64.86
CA VAL A 260 11.39 -63.74 -63.71
C VAL A 260 10.21 -62.95 -64.23
N LEU A 261 8.99 -63.36 -63.87
CA LEU A 261 7.77 -62.61 -64.16
C LEU A 261 7.48 -61.66 -62.97
N VAL A 262 7.43 -60.37 -63.28
CA VAL A 262 7.11 -59.29 -62.34
C VAL A 262 5.65 -58.88 -62.54
#